data_AF-A0A3M8TWA8-F1
#
_entry.id   AF-A0A3M8TWA8-F1
#
_cell.length_a   1.000
_cell.length_b   1.000
_cell.length_c   1.000
_cell.angle_alpha   90.00
_cell.angle_beta   90.00
_cell.angle_gamma   90.00
#
_symmetry.space_group_name_H-M   'P 1'
#
loop_
_entity.id
_entity.type
_entity.pdbx_description
1 polymer ?
#
loop_
_entity_poly.entity_id
_entity_poly.type
_entity_poly.pdbx_seq_one_letter_code
_entity_poly.pdbx_strand_id
1 'polypeptide(L)' 'MLAHPTVDLAVPLGRSLALREGLRTTVLAGLPRGDDHPVVGGVPGSLTYRDGDRVRIVSLSPESELLLSASMA' A
#
# COMPACT_ATOMS: atom_id res chain seq x y z
N MET A 1 29.11 0.97 -11.20
CA MET A 1 27.64 1.15 -11.18
C MET A 1 27.09 0.03 -10.31
N LEU A 2 26.90 0.29 -9.01
CA LEU A 2 26.26 -0.67 -8.11
C LEU A 2 24.80 -0.74 -8.52
N ALA A 3 24.43 -1.80 -9.24
CA ALA A 3 23.02 -2.13 -9.44
C ALA A 3 22.47 -2.44 -8.05
N HIS A 4 21.89 -1.45 -7.39
CA HIS A 4 21.09 -1.69 -6.21
C HIS A 4 20.00 -2.66 -6.67
N PRO A 5 19.90 -3.87 -6.10
CA PRO A 5 18.73 -4.68 -6.33
C PRO A 5 17.57 -3.81 -5.86
N THR A 6 16.77 -3.31 -6.81
CA THR A 6 15.50 -2.67 -6.50
C THR A 6 14.71 -3.75 -5.79
N VAL A 7 14.73 -3.71 -4.46
CA VAL A 7 13.99 -4.66 -3.65
C VAL A 7 12.55 -4.52 -4.09
N ASP A 8 11.98 -5.58 -4.65
CA ASP A 8 10.59 -5.56 -5.07
C ASP A 8 9.73 -5.51 -3.81
N LEU A 9 9.34 -4.30 -3.44
CA LEU A 9 8.49 -4.05 -2.29
C LEU A 9 7.03 -4.43 -2.54
N ALA A 10 6.64 -4.79 -3.77
CA ALA A 10 5.26 -5.17 -4.08
C ALA A 10 4.84 -6.45 -3.34
N VAL A 11 5.76 -7.42 -3.21
CA VAL A 11 5.50 -8.68 -2.50
C VAL A 11 5.32 -8.46 -0.97
N PRO A 12 6.26 -7.82 -0.25
CA PRO A 12 6.08 -7.57 1.18
C PRO A 12 4.92 -6.61 1.47
N LEU A 13 4.73 -5.55 0.67
CA LEU A 13 3.59 -4.64 0.80
C LEU A 13 2.27 -5.41 0.62
N GLY A 14 2.18 -6.22 -0.42
CA GLY A 14 0.98 -6.99 -0.69
C GLY A 14 0.65 -8.01 0.40
N ARG A 15 1.68 -8.64 0.97
CA ARG A 15 1.51 -9.55 2.11
C ARG A 15 1.03 -8.80 3.36
N SER A 16 1.59 -7.61 3.64
CA SER A 16 1.16 -6.78 4.77
C SER A 16 -0.30 -6.38 4.61
N LEU A 17 -0.68 -5.85 3.45
CA LEU A 17 -2.06 -5.45 3.11
C LEU A 17 -3.06 -6.60 3.18
N ALA A 18 -2.67 -7.80 2.74
CA ALA A 18 -3.54 -8.97 2.82
C ALA A 18 -3.73 -9.48 4.26
N LEU A 19 -2.65 -9.51 5.05
CA LEU A 19 -2.68 -10.09 6.41
C LEU A 19 -3.21 -9.13 7.47
N ARG A 20 -2.91 -7.83 7.36
CA ARG A 20 -3.23 -6.83 8.38
C ARG A 20 -4.50 -6.06 8.05
N GLU A 21 -4.66 -5.66 6.79
CA GLU A 21 -5.79 -4.85 6.35
C GLU A 21 -6.87 -5.68 5.59
N GLY A 22 -6.60 -6.97 5.33
CA GLY A 22 -7.56 -7.90 4.72
C GLY A 22 -7.82 -7.64 3.23
N LEU A 23 -6.91 -6.96 2.53
CA LEU A 23 -7.09 -6.66 1.10
C LEU A 23 -6.95 -7.93 0.26
N ARG A 24 -7.82 -8.04 -0.75
CA ARG A 24 -7.72 -9.12 -1.74
C ARG A 24 -6.49 -8.88 -2.62
N THR A 25 -5.78 -9.96 -2.95
CA THR A 25 -4.58 -9.89 -3.80
C THR A 25 -4.84 -9.33 -5.20
N THR A 26 -6.06 -9.50 -5.72
CA THR A 26 -6.51 -8.93 -7.00
C THR A 26 -6.59 -7.41 -7.00
N VAL A 27 -6.86 -6.80 -5.85
CA VAL A 27 -6.87 -5.33 -5.68
C VAL A 27 -5.44 -4.80 -5.69
N LEU A 28 -4.51 -5.55 -5.11
CA LEU A 28 -3.10 -5.14 -5.00
C LEU A 28 -2.42 -4.98 -6.36
N ALA A 29 -2.80 -5.81 -7.34
CA ALA A 29 -2.28 -5.72 -8.71
C ALA A 29 -2.78 -4.48 -9.47
N GLY A 30 -3.84 -3.83 -9.00
CA GLY A 30 -4.48 -2.69 -9.64
C GLY A 30 -4.35 -1.39 -8.86
N LEU A 31 -3.58 -1.35 -7.77
CA LEU A 31 -3.39 -0.13 -6.97
C LEU A 31 -2.68 0.94 -7.80
N PRO A 32 -3.36 2.05 -8.15
CA PRO A 32 -2.71 3.16 -8.81
C PRO A 32 -1.72 3.80 -7.83
N ARG A 33 -0.53 4.17 -8.33
CA ARG A 33 0.56 4.82 -7.58
C ARG A 33 0.23 6.23 -7.05
N GLY A 34 -1.04 6.61 -6.86
CA GLY A 34 -1.40 8.01 -6.63
C GLY A 34 -2.67 8.31 -5.84
N ASP A 35 -3.28 7.32 -5.18
CA ASP A 35 -4.46 7.54 -4.30
C ASP A 35 -4.14 7.28 -2.82
N ASP A 36 -2.88 7.51 -2.41
CA ASP A 36 -2.47 7.52 -1.01
C ASP A 36 -2.75 8.88 -0.36
N HIS A 37 -3.24 8.85 0.87
CA HIS A 37 -3.36 10.04 1.72
C HIS A 37 -2.43 9.84 2.92
N PRO A 38 -1.22 10.46 2.92
CA PRO A 38 -0.25 10.29 3.99
C PRO A 38 -0.76 10.83 5.32
N VAL A 39 -0.21 10.32 6.43
CA VAL A 39 -0.52 10.78 7.80
C VAL A 39 -0.34 12.29 7.90
N VAL A 40 -1.43 13.01 8.15
CA VAL A 40 -1.41 14.40 8.60
C VAL A 40 -1.92 14.43 10.04
N GLY A 41 -1.07 14.84 10.98
CA GLY A 41 -1.49 15.15 12.35
C GLY A 41 -1.82 13.95 13.26
N GLY A 42 -1.29 12.75 12.99
CA GLY A 42 -1.42 11.57 13.88
C GLY A 42 -2.62 10.65 13.58
N VAL A 43 -3.30 10.84 12.46
CA VAL A 43 -4.31 9.90 11.94
C VAL A 43 -3.59 8.86 11.07
N PRO A 44 -3.79 7.54 11.25
CA PRO A 44 -3.14 6.51 10.44
C PRO A 44 -3.36 6.75 8.94
N GLY A 45 -2.32 6.55 8.12
CA GLY A 45 -2.43 6.69 6.67
C GLY A 45 -3.58 5.84 6.15
N SER A 46 -4.27 6.30 5.11
CA SER A 46 -5.36 5.54 4.52
C SER A 46 -5.09 5.26 3.06
N LEU A 47 -5.45 4.05 2.64
CA LEU A 47 -5.35 3.62 1.26
C LEU A 47 -6.75 3.59 0.65
N THR A 48 -6.93 4.38 -0.40
CA THR A 48 -8.13 4.31 -1.22
C THR A 48 -7.86 3.38 -2.39
N TYR A 49 -8.74 2.41 -2.63
CA TYR A 49 -8.57 1.45 -3.72
C TYR A 49 -9.92 1.09 -4.35
N ARG A 50 -9.84 0.54 -5.56
CA ARG A 50 -11.02 0.08 -6.30
C ARG A 50 -11.15 -1.44 -6.22
N ASP A 51 -12.31 -1.92 -5.76
CA ASP A 51 -12.73 -3.33 -5.70
C ASP A 51 -13.88 -3.52 -6.70
N GLY A 52 -13.53 -3.82 -7.96
CA GLY A 52 -14.48 -3.82 -9.08
C GLY A 52 -15.01 -2.41 -9.34
N ASP A 53 -16.31 -2.20 -9.11
CA ASP A 53 -16.96 -0.88 -9.25
C ASP A 53 -17.06 -0.10 -7.93
N ARG A 54 -16.55 -0.64 -6.82
CA ARG A 54 -16.61 0.01 -5.51
C ARG A 54 -15.28 0.64 -5.16
N VAL A 55 -15.30 1.92 -4.78
CA VAL A 55 -14.17 2.56 -4.12
C VAL A 55 -14.25 2.22 -2.63
N ARG A 56 -13.16 1.75 -2.05
CA ARG A 56 -13.02 1.41 -0.63
C ARG A 56 -11.86 2.20 -0.03
N ILE A 57 -11.99 2.53 1.25
CA ILE A 57 -10.95 3.20 2.03
C ILE A 57 -10.62 2.28 3.20
N VAL A 58 -9.33 2.08 3.44
CA VAL A 58 -8.85 1.28 4.57
C VAL A 58 -7.74 2.03 5.30
N SER A 59 -7.82 2.02 6.63
CA SER A 59 -6.74 2.53 7.47
C SER A 59 -5.55 1.57 7.42
N LEU A 60 -4.37 2.10 7.18
CA LEU A 60 -3.13 1.35 7.13
C LEU A 60 -2.57 1.17 8.54
N SER A 61 -1.99 0.00 8.78
CA SER A 61 -1.06 -0.19 9.88
C SER A 61 0.27 0.55 9.61
N PRO A 62 1.04 0.89 10.66
CA PRO A 62 2.32 1.56 10.50
C PRO A 62 3.32 0.82 9.60
N GLU A 63 3.27 -0.53 9.57
CA GLU A 63 4.13 -1.34 8.71
C GLU A 63 3.71 -1.26 7.23
N SER A 64 2.41 -1.39 6.94
CA SER A 64 1.87 -1.24 5.59
C SER A 64 2.12 0.17 5.06
N GLU A 65 2.02 1.19 5.91
CA GLU A 65 2.33 2.58 5.56
C GLU A 65 3.82 2.78 5.25
N LEU A 66 4.72 2.19 6.04
CA LEU A 66 6.16 2.26 5.80
C LEU A 66 6.54 1.58 4.47
N LEU A 67 5.99 0.38 4.23
CA LEU A 67 6.22 -0.38 3.00
C LEU A 67 5.68 0.36 1.77
N LEU A 68 4.49 0.97 1.90
CA LEU A 68 3.89 1.77 0.83
C LEU A 68 4.75 2.99 0.53
N SER A 69 5.14 3.74 1.56
CA SER A 69 6.01 4.92 1.42
C SER A 69 7.35 4.57 0.77
N ALA A 70 7.96 3.45 1.17
CA ALA A 70 9.23 2.98 0.61
C ALA A 70 9.10 2.50 -0.85
N SER A 71 7.93 2.01 -1.27
CA SER A 71 7.69 1.59 -2.66
C SER A 71 7.52 2.75 -3.65
N MET A 72 7.31 3.97 -3.12
CA MET A 72 7.06 5.20 -3.89
C MET A 72 8.25 6.16 -3.91
N ALA A 73 9.28 5.90 -3.08
CA ALA A 73 10.54 6.65 -3.02
C ALA A 73 11.50 6.23 -4.15
#